data_AF-A0A2S0JKP9-F1
#
_entry.id   AF-A0A2S0JKP9-F1
#
_cell.length_a   1.000
_cell.length_b   1.000
_cell.length_c   1.000
_cell.angle_alpha   90.00
_cell.angle_beta   90.00
_cell.angle_gamma   90.00
#
_symmetry.space_group_name_H-M   'P 1'
#
loop_
_entity.id
_entity.type
_entity.pdbx_description
1 polymer ?
#
loop_
_entity_poly.entity_id
_entity_poly.type
_entity_poly.pdbx_seq_one_letter_code
_entity_poly.pdbx_strand_id
1 'polypeptide(L)' 'MKVHGDMFQKSGVPDILACINGKFVGIEVKRPGGVVSELQKYNIEKIQAAGGVAFVAYSVEDVRINLDRFHVI' A
#
# COMPACT_ATOMS: atom_id res chain seq x y z
N MET A 1 7.04 -11.52 -3.11
CA MET A 1 8.21 -10.97 -3.82
C MET A 1 8.16 -9.46 -3.68
N LYS A 2 9.14 -8.81 -3.03
CA LYS A 2 9.27 -7.34 -3.04
C LYS A 2 10.28 -7.00 -4.13
N VAL A 3 9.84 -6.34 -5.19
CA VAL A 3 10.73 -5.83 -6.26
C VAL A 3 10.98 -4.36 -5.93
N HIS A 4 12.24 -3.97 -5.82
CA HIS A 4 12.60 -2.58 -5.58
C HIS A 4 12.88 -1.91 -6.93
N GLY A 5 12.00 -0.99 -7.34
CA GLY A 5 12.20 -0.01 -8.40
C GLY A 5 13.09 -0.45 -9.56
N ASP A 6 12.57 -1.28 -10.44
CA ASP A 6 13.15 -1.48 -11.77
C ASP A 6 12.84 -0.25 -12.65
N MET A 7 13.67 0.01 -13.66
CA MET A 7 13.49 1.06 -14.68
C MET A 7 12.11 1.03 -15.36
N PHE A 8 11.41 -0.11 -15.27
CA PHE A 8 10.08 -0.34 -15.83
C PHE A 8 8.93 -0.15 -14.81
N GLN A 9 9.20 0.05 -13.53
CA GLN A 9 8.16 0.21 -12.52
C GLN A 9 7.65 1.67 -12.52
N LYS A 10 6.34 1.84 -12.70
CA LYS A 10 5.70 3.16 -12.65
C LYS A 10 5.99 3.83 -11.30
N SER A 11 6.41 5.09 -11.33
CA SER A 11 6.69 5.87 -10.12
C SER A 11 5.47 5.92 -9.18
N GLY A 12 5.73 5.70 -7.89
CA GLY A 12 4.72 5.79 -6.85
C GLY A 12 3.80 4.57 -6.70
N VAL A 13 4.09 3.45 -7.37
CA VAL A 13 3.44 2.15 -7.05
C VAL A 13 3.73 1.80 -5.59
N PRO A 14 2.73 1.35 -4.79
CA PRO A 14 2.96 0.92 -3.41
C PRO A 14 4.03 -0.17 -3.29
N ASP A 15 4.82 -0.13 -2.22
CA ASP A 15 5.92 -1.08 -1.96
C ASP A 15 5.51 -2.56 -1.98
N ILE A 16 4.29 -2.87 -1.55
CA ILE A 16 3.74 -4.23 -1.51
C ILE A 16 2.39 -4.23 -2.23
N LEU A 17 2.23 -5.16 -3.16
CA LEU A 17 0.97 -5.44 -3.83
C LEU A 17 0.53 -6.86 -3.48
N ALA A 18 -0.74 -7.02 -3.11
CA ALA A 18 -1.33 -8.30 -2.80
C ALA A 18 -2.75 -8.40 -3.36
N CYS A 19 -3.20 -9.65 -3.55
CA CYS A 19 -4.61 -9.96 -3.70
C CYS A 19 -5.01 -10.79 -2.47
N ILE A 20 -5.93 -10.28 -1.66
CA ILE A 20 -6.39 -10.95 -0.44
C ILE A 20 -7.90 -11.04 -0.52
N ASN A 21 -8.42 -12.27 -0.45
CA ASN A 21 -9.86 -12.53 -0.53
C ASN A 21 -10.55 -11.84 -1.73
N GLY A 22 -9.88 -11.84 -2.89
CA GLY A 22 -10.38 -11.23 -4.12
C GLY A 22 -10.28 -9.70 -4.20
N LYS A 23 -9.75 -9.03 -3.17
CA LYS A 23 -9.49 -7.59 -3.19
C LYS A 23 -8.03 -7.28 -3.50
N PHE A 24 -7.81 -6.28 -4.34
CA PHE A 24 -6.49 -5.68 -4.51
C PHE A 24 -6.10 -4.91 -3.25
N VAL A 25 -4.88 -5.15 -2.76
CA VAL A 25 -4.31 -4.51 -1.57
C VAL A 25 -2.95 -3.92 -1.90
N GLY A 26 -2.79 -2.60 -1.78
CA GLY A 26 -1.53 -1.88 -1.92
C GLY A 26 -1.04 -1.35 -0.57
N ILE A 27 0.17 -1.69 -0.15
CA ILE A 27 0.74 -1.22 1.12
C ILE A 27 2.03 -0.46 0.82
N GLU A 28 2.04 0.83 1.18
CA GLU A 28 3.24 1.66 1.16
C GLU A 28 3.93 1.56 2.52
N VAL A 29 5.20 1.15 2.58
CA VAL A 29 5.89 0.89 3.84
C VAL A 29 6.87 2.02 4.13
N LYS A 30 6.78 2.61 5.32
CA LYS A 30 7.72 3.64 5.78
C LYS A 30 8.40 3.19 7.05
N ARG A 31 9.63 3.67 7.26
CA ARG A 31 10.28 3.61 8.58
C ARG A 31 9.56 4.58 9.52
N PRO A 32 9.59 4.38 10.85
CA PRO A 32 9.09 5.38 11.80
C PRO A 32 9.66 6.78 11.50
N GLY A 33 8.78 7.78 11.37
CA GLY A 33 9.14 9.15 10.97
C GLY A 33 9.33 9.38 9.46
N GLY A 34 9.17 8.35 8.63
CA GLY A 34 9.24 8.47 7.18
C GLY A 34 8.06 9.25 6.60
N VAL A 35 8.32 10.10 5.60
CA VAL A 35 7.28 10.91 4.96
C VAL A 35 6.77 10.22 3.70
N VAL A 36 5.45 10.26 3.51
CA VAL A 36 4.78 9.77 2.30
C VAL A 36 4.75 10.90 1.27
N SER A 37 5.27 10.65 0.08
CA SER A 37 5.28 11.67 -0.98
C SER A 37 3.88 11.96 -1.52
N GLU A 38 3.66 13.15 -2.09
CA GLU A 38 2.37 13.52 -2.71
C GLU A 38 1.94 12.55 -3.81
N LEU A 39 2.88 12.04 -4.60
CA LEU A 39 2.57 11.04 -5.64
C LEU A 39 2.09 9.71 -5.04
N GLN A 40 2.69 9.28 -3.92
CA GLN A 40 2.26 8.06 -3.21
C GLN A 40 0.87 8.25 -2.59
N LYS A 41 0.61 9.41 -1.98
CA LYS A 41 -0.74 9.76 -1.46
C LYS A 41 -1.77 9.71 -2.58
N TYR A 42 -1.48 10.35 -3.71
CA TYR A 42 -2.34 10.35 -4.90
C TYR A 42 -2.65 8.92 -5.39
N ASN A 43 -1.64 8.06 -5.47
CA ASN A 43 -1.85 6.68 -5.93
C ASN A 43 -2.66 5.85 -4.91
N ILE A 44 -2.44 6.04 -3.61
CA ILE A 44 -3.24 5.41 -2.55
C ILE A 44 -4.71 5.81 -2.71
N GLU A 45 -5.01 7.11 -2.84
CA GLU A 45 -6.36 7.62 -3.05
C GLU A 45 -6.99 7.06 -4.32
N LYS A 46 -6.23 6.97 -5.42
CA LYS A 46 -6.72 6.37 -6.68
C LYS A 46 -7.08 4.90 -6.53
N ILE A 47 -6.28 4.11 -5.80
CA ILE A 47 -6.58 2.70 -5.55
C ILE A 47 -7.86 2.58 -4.71
N GLN A 48 -8.00 3.38 -3.66
CA GLN A 48 -9.18 3.40 -2.81
C GLN A 48 -10.44 3.79 -3.61
N ALA A 49 -10.34 4.82 -4.44
CA ALA A 49 -11.44 5.28 -5.31
C ALA A 49 -11.86 4.23 -6.35
N ALA A 50 -10.93 3.35 -6.76
CA ALA A 50 -11.21 2.22 -7.65
C ALA A 50 -11.80 0.98 -6.92
N GLY A 51 -12.04 1.07 -5.61
CA GLY A 51 -12.58 -0.03 -4.79
C GLY A 51 -11.53 -1.00 -4.25
N GLY A 52 -10.24 -0.72 -4.46
CA GLY A 52 -9.14 -1.45 -3.84
C GLY A 52 -8.87 -0.99 -2.40
N VAL A 53 -8.04 -1.74 -1.69
CA VAL A 53 -7.52 -1.35 -0.38
C VAL A 53 -6.12 -0.78 -0.57
N ALA A 54 -5.86 0.42 -0.07
CA ALA A 54 -4.50 0.93 0.00
C ALA A 54 -4.25 1.74 1.26
N PHE A 55 -3.07 1.59 1.87
CA PHE A 55 -2.71 2.31 3.08
C PHE A 55 -1.19 2.37 3.28
N VAL A 56 -0.78 3.23 4.21
CA VAL A 56 0.62 3.35 4.65
C VAL A 56 0.80 2.57 5.94
N ALA A 57 1.90 1.84 6.05
CA ALA A 57 2.28 1.11 7.26
C ALA A 57 3.67 1.52 7.74
N TYR A 58 3.79 1.83 9.03
CA TYR A 58 5.04 2.13 9.72
C TYR A 58 5.55 0.97 10.56
N SER A 59 4.72 -0.05 10.75
CA SER A 59 5.02 -1.24 11.53
C SER A 59 4.25 -2.45 10.99
N VAL A 60 4.63 -3.65 11.46
CA VAL A 60 3.87 -4.87 11.18
C VAL A 60 2.48 -4.82 11.83
N GLU A 61 2.36 -4.20 13.01
CA GLU A 61 1.07 -4.04 13.69
C GLU A 61 0.13 -3.15 12.90
N ASP A 62 0.63 -2.08 12.26
CA ASP A 62 -0.16 -1.23 11.37
C ASP A 62 -0.76 -2.06 10.24
N VAL A 63 0.03 -2.96 9.64
CA VAL A 63 -0.45 -3.84 8.58
C VAL A 63 -1.62 -4.68 9.09
N ARG A 64 -1.46 -5.34 10.24
CA ARG A 64 -2.49 -6.18 10.85
C ARG A 64 -3.78 -5.39 11.10
N ILE A 65 -3.69 -4.25 11.78
CA ILE A 65 -4.82 -3.37 12.10
C ILE A 65 -5.54 -2.91 10.83
N ASN A 66 -4.81 -2.51 9.80
CA ASN A 66 -5.43 -2.03 8.56
C ASN A 66 -6.10 -3.17 7.79
N LEU A 67 -5.50 -4.36 7.72
CA LEU A 67 -6.11 -5.51 7.07
C LEU A 67 -7.41 -5.94 7.77
N ASP A 68 -7.43 -5.97 9.10
CA ASP A 68 -8.64 -6.21 9.90
C ASP A 68 -9.70 -5.12 9.61
N ARG A 69 -9.31 -3.83 9.66
CA ARG A 69 -10.22 -2.69 9.44
C ARG A 69 -10.88 -2.74 8.06
N PHE A 70 -10.16 -3.15 7.03
CA PHE A 70 -10.69 -3.26 5.66
C PHE A 70 -11.42 -4.59 5.40
N HIS A 71 -11.53 -5.46 6.41
CA HIS A 71 -12.19 -6.76 6.34
C HIS A 71 -11.66 -7.57 5.17
N VAL A 72 -10.33 -7.62 5.05
CA VAL A 72 -9.63 -8.43 4.04
C VAL A 72 -8.93 -9.63 4.64
N ILE A 73 -8.83 -9.70 5.97
CA ILE A 73 -8.46 -10.90 6.74
C ILE A 73 -9.48 -11.11 7.86
#